data_AF-A0A1S7NKW9-F1
#
_entry.id   AF-A0A1S7NKW9-F1
#
_cell.length_a   1.000
_cell.length_b   1.000
_cell.length_c   1.000
_cell.angle_alpha   90.00
_cell.angle_beta   90.00
_cell.angle_gamma   90.00
#
_symmetry.space_group_name_H-M   'P 1'
#
loop_
_entity.id
_entity.type
_entity.pdbx_description
1 polymer ?
#
loop_
_entity_poly.entity_id
_entity_poly.type
_entity_poly.pdbx_seq_one_letter_code
_entity_poly.pdbx_strand_id
1 'polypeptide(L)'
;MTSICPGDEVVCIDDTTLPEQYLGIRAGETYTATWVGMCRTYLGGDYAGIRLAGVNRGVCPQFGEEDPPFAARRFRPVVKPRVEEEKKVEETV
;
A
#
# COMPACT_ATOMS: atom_id res chain seq x y z
N MET A 1 -12.54 5.72 -9.45
CA MET A 1 -11.54 5.46 -8.40
C MET A 1 -11.03 4.06 -8.60
N THR A 2 -9.76 3.89 -8.96
CA THR A 2 -9.14 2.57 -9.04
C THR A 2 -9.05 2.01 -7.62
N SER A 3 -9.75 0.90 -7.36
CA SER A 3 -9.68 0.22 -6.06
C SER A 3 -8.35 -0.52 -5.97
N ILE A 4 -7.64 -0.39 -4.85
CA ILE A 4 -6.42 -1.18 -4.57
C ILE A 4 -6.87 -2.56 -4.10
N CYS A 5 -6.28 -3.60 -4.66
CA CYS A 5 -6.50 -4.99 -4.27
C CYS A 5 -5.22 -5.60 -3.67
N PRO A 6 -5.32 -6.67 -2.86
CA PRO A 6 -4.15 -7.46 -2.49
C PRO A 6 -3.41 -7.97 -3.74
N GLY A 7 -2.08 -7.86 -3.75
CA GLY A 7 -1.21 -8.16 -4.88
C GLY A 7 -0.81 -6.95 -5.71
N ASP A 8 -1.54 -5.84 -5.62
CA ASP A 8 -1.23 -4.63 -6.37
C ASP A 8 0.03 -3.93 -5.84
N GLU A 9 0.79 -3.35 -6.76
CA GLU A 9 1.84 -2.39 -6.42
C GLU A 9 1.23 -1.00 -6.17
N VAL A 10 1.62 -0.41 -5.06
CA VAL A 10 1.18 0.92 -4.63
C VAL A 10 2.36 1.79 -4.28
N VAL A 11 2.30 3.07 -4.66
CA VAL A 11 3.27 4.07 -4.25
C VAL A 11 2.75 4.81 -3.02
N CYS A 12 3.60 4.99 -2.01
CA CYS A 12 3.30 5.85 -0.87
C CYS A 12 3.36 7.32 -1.31
N ILE A 13 2.30 8.08 -1.06
CA ILE A 13 2.21 9.51 -1.38
C ILE A 13 2.19 10.40 -0.13
N ASP A 14 2.03 9.80 1.05
CA ASP A 14 1.99 10.51 2.32
C ASP A 14 2.56 9.62 3.44
N ASP A 15 3.82 9.86 3.79
CA ASP A 15 4.52 9.28 4.92
C ASP A 15 4.55 10.21 6.14
N THR A 16 3.72 11.27 6.16
CA THR A 16 3.71 12.26 7.24
C THR A 16 3.40 11.57 8.57
N THR A 17 4.29 11.81 9.53
CA THR A 17 4.29 11.21 10.87
C THR A 17 4.75 12.25 11.89
N LEU A 18 4.44 12.02 13.17
CA LEU A 18 5.00 12.85 14.24
C LEU A 18 6.51 12.59 14.37
N PRO A 19 7.32 13.56 14.85
CA PRO A 19 8.79 13.48 14.82
C PRO A 19 9.40 12.24 15.48
N GLU A 20 8.72 11.66 16.47
CA GLU A 20 9.19 10.49 17.24
C GLU A 20 8.62 9.16 16.72
N GLN A 21 7.80 9.17 15.67
CA GLN A 21 7.13 7.98 15.15
C GLN A 21 7.72 7.55 13.81
N TYR A 22 8.21 6.31 13.75
CA TYR A 22 8.65 5.68 12.51
C TYR A 22 7.55 4.79 11.95
N LEU A 23 7.15 5.02 10.70
CA LEU A 23 6.07 4.27 10.04
C LEU A 23 6.58 3.10 9.19
N GLY A 24 7.86 3.02 8.87
CA GLY A 24 8.38 1.97 7.96
C GLY A 24 7.92 2.10 6.51
N ILE A 25 7.36 3.25 6.13
CA ILE A 25 7.02 3.63 4.76
C ILE A 25 7.64 4.98 4.44
N ARG A 26 7.90 5.26 3.15
CA ARG A 26 8.46 6.53 2.67
C ARG A 26 7.72 7.01 1.43
N ALA A 27 7.47 8.31 1.36
CA ALA A 27 6.84 8.91 0.19
C ALA A 27 7.72 8.71 -1.06
N GLY A 28 7.10 8.29 -2.15
CA GLY A 28 7.76 7.96 -3.41
C GLY A 28 8.23 6.50 -3.52
N GLU A 29 8.26 5.73 -2.43
CA GLU A 29 8.58 4.30 -2.49
C GLU A 29 7.37 3.45 -2.87
N THR A 30 7.63 2.37 -3.60
CA THR A 30 6.63 1.38 -4.03
C THR A 30 6.62 0.18 -3.10
N TYR A 31 5.42 -0.29 -2.78
CA TYR A 31 5.16 -1.43 -1.92
C TYR A 31 4.12 -2.35 -2.55
N THR A 32 4.08 -3.63 -2.16
CA THR A 32 3.03 -4.56 -2.57
C THR A 32 1.96 -4.65 -1.49
N ALA A 33 0.70 -4.43 -1.85
CA ALA A 33 -0.44 -4.59 -0.95
C ALA A 33 -0.62 -6.08 -0.59
N THR A 34 -0.62 -6.44 0.69
CA THR A 34 -0.88 -7.83 1.14
C THR A 34 -2.29 -8.01 1.68
N TRP A 35 -2.91 -6.93 2.12
CA TRP A 35 -4.28 -6.92 2.61
C TRP A 35 -4.90 -5.55 2.40
N VAL A 36 -6.18 -5.52 2.03
CA VAL A 36 -6.98 -4.30 1.92
C VAL A 36 -8.37 -4.60 2.49
N GLY A 37 -8.88 -3.74 3.36
CA GLY A 37 -10.20 -3.93 3.95
C GLY A 37 -10.61 -2.78 4.86
N MET A 38 -11.85 -2.81 5.35
CA MET A 38 -12.32 -1.80 6.29
C MET A 38 -11.75 -2.07 7.69
N CYS A 39 -11.27 -1.02 8.32
CA CYS A 39 -10.77 -1.00 9.68
C CYS A 39 -11.50 0.07 10.47
N ARG A 40 -11.58 -0.13 11.79
CA ARG A 40 -12.11 0.86 12.69
C ARG A 40 -11.12 1.07 13.82
N THR A 41 -10.68 2.31 14.00
CA THR A 41 -9.89 2.68 15.18
C THR A 41 -10.78 3.43 16.16
N TYR A 42 -10.49 3.27 17.46
CA TYR A 42 -11.23 3.96 18.52
C TYR A 42 -11.19 5.49 18.36
N LEU A 43 -10.05 6.03 17.93
CA LEU A 43 -9.83 7.48 17.76
C LEU A 43 -10.18 8.01 16.36
N GLY A 44 -10.01 7.19 15.31
CA GLY A 44 -10.11 7.63 13.92
C GLY A 44 -11.39 7.22 13.18
N GLY A 45 -12.26 6.41 13.81
CA GLY A 45 -13.45 5.88 13.16
C GLY A 45 -13.13 4.84 12.09
N ASP A 46 -14.05 4.65 11.16
CA ASP A 46 -13.95 3.69 10.05
C ASP A 46 -13.11 4.24 8.90
N TYR A 47 -12.19 3.43 8.37
CA TYR A 47 -11.34 3.78 7.24
C TYR A 47 -10.94 2.53 6.43
N ALA A 48 -10.63 2.74 5.15
CA ALA A 48 -10.00 1.70 4.33
C ALA A 48 -8.54 1.53 4.75
N GLY A 49 -8.20 0.35 5.24
CA GLY A 49 -6.87 -0.05 5.66
C GLY A 49 -6.10 -0.80 4.58
N ILE A 50 -4.77 -0.74 4.67
CA ILE A 50 -3.83 -1.49 3.82
C ILE A 50 -2.65 -2.02 4.65
N ARG A 51 -2.26 -3.28 4.41
CA ARG A 51 -0.98 -3.85 4.86
C ARG A 51 -0.06 -4.06 3.67
N LEU A 52 1.25 -3.98 3.91
CA LEU A 52 2.26 -3.99 2.87
C LEU A 52 3.24 -5.13 3.08
N ALA A 53 3.71 -5.75 2.00
CA ALA A 53 4.74 -6.76 2.06
C ALA A 53 6.05 -6.17 2.62
N GLY A 54 6.66 -6.85 3.58
CA GLY A 54 7.93 -6.43 4.19
C GLY A 54 7.85 -5.27 5.18
N VAL A 55 6.67 -4.69 5.41
CA VAL A 55 6.46 -3.65 6.42
C VAL A 55 5.67 -4.27 7.58
N ASN A 56 6.34 -4.46 8.72
CA ASN A 56 5.72 -4.95 9.94
C ASN A 56 5.71 -3.84 10.99
N ARG A 57 4.52 -3.47 11.47
CA ARG A 57 4.36 -2.37 12.44
C ARG A 57 4.39 -2.83 13.90
N GLY A 58 4.69 -4.11 14.14
CA GLY A 58 4.73 -4.72 15.46
C GLY A 58 3.37 -4.77 16.14
N VAL A 59 3.40 -4.95 17.45
CA VAL A 59 2.20 -4.94 18.30
C VAL A 59 2.01 -3.54 18.85
N CYS A 60 0.83 -2.96 18.66
CA CYS A 60 0.52 -1.66 19.24
C CYS A 60 0.51 -1.75 20.78
N PRO A 61 1.40 -1.07 21.50
CA PRO A 61 1.52 -1.24 22.96
C PRO A 61 0.29 -0.76 23.73
N GLN A 62 -0.51 0.14 23.16
CA GLN A 62 -1.73 0.66 23.80
C GLN A 62 -2.95 -0.23 23.60
N PHE A 63 -3.03 -0.96 22.49
CA PHE A 63 -4.25 -1.68 22.10
C PHE A 63 -4.03 -3.19 21.91
N GLY A 64 -2.78 -3.65 21.91
CA GLY A 64 -2.41 -5.05 21.67
C GLY A 64 -2.62 -5.52 20.22
N GLU A 65 -2.95 -4.60 19.30
CA GLU A 65 -3.27 -4.95 17.91
C GLU A 65 -1.98 -5.28 17.15
N GLU A 66 -1.93 -6.48 16.56
CA GLU A 66 -0.79 -6.96 15.78
C GLU A 66 -0.85 -6.42 14.34
N ASP A 67 0.23 -5.75 13.94
CA ASP A 67 0.42 -5.18 12.61
C ASP A 67 -0.76 -4.31 12.14
N PRO A 68 -1.03 -3.17 12.81
CA PRO A 68 -2.17 -2.32 12.49
C PRO A 68 -2.06 -1.73 11.08
N PRO A 69 -3.10 -1.83 10.23
CA PRO A 69 -3.01 -1.37 8.85
C PRO A 69 -2.85 0.15 8.72
N PHE A 70 -2.16 0.59 7.66
CA PHE A 70 -2.10 2.00 7.29
C PHE A 70 -3.42 2.44 6.66
N ALA A 71 -3.70 3.74 6.67
CA ALA A 71 -4.82 4.26 5.90
C ALA A 71 -4.51 4.19 4.39
N ALA A 72 -5.35 3.49 3.62
CA ALA A 72 -5.16 3.29 2.19
C ALA A 72 -5.07 4.60 1.39
N ARG A 73 -5.63 5.70 1.91
CA ARG A 73 -5.50 7.06 1.33
C ARG A 73 -4.06 7.57 1.21
N ARG A 74 -3.12 7.00 1.97
CA ARG A 74 -1.68 7.32 1.88
C ARG A 74 -1.01 6.72 0.64
N PHE A 75 -1.75 5.93 -0.15
CA PHE A 75 -1.22 5.16 -1.25
C PHE A 75 -1.99 5.41 -2.54
N ARG A 76 -1.29 5.23 -3.67
CA ARG A 76 -1.90 5.22 -5.01
C ARG A 76 -1.47 3.96 -5.76
N PRO A 77 -2.37 3.31 -6.52
CA PRO A 77 -2.00 2.18 -7.35
C PRO A 77 -0.99 2.61 -8.42
N VAL A 78 0.08 1.85 -8.56
CA VAL A 78 1.03 2.02 -9.66
C VAL A 78 0.39 1.43 -10.90
N VAL A 79 -0.20 2.29 -11.73
CA VAL A 79 -0.66 1.88 -13.06
C VAL A 79 0.58 1.73 -13.93
N LYS A 80 1.10 0.50 -14.06
CA LYS A 80 2.12 0.22 -15.07
C LYS A 80 1.49 0.53 -16.44
N PRO A 81 2.16 1.30 -17.31
CA PRO A 81 1.74 1.35 -18.69
C PRO A 81 1.74 -0.09 -19.20
N ARG A 82 0.59 -0.56 -19.70
CA ARG A 82 0.51 -1.84 -20.40
C ARG A 82 1.43 -1.70 -21.60
N VAL A 83 2.63 -2.26 -21.51
CA VAL A 83 3.41 -2.53 -22.72
C VAL A 83 2.58 -3.57 -23.44
N GLU A 84 1.78 -3.14 -24.41
CA GLU A 84 1.24 -4.04 -25.40
C GLU A 84 2.46 -4.70 -26.03
N GLU A 85 2.65 -5.99 -25.76
CA GLU A 85 3.66 -6.79 -26.43
C GLU A 85 3.39 -6.68 -27.92
N GLU A 86 4.11 -5.79 -28.60
CA GLU A 86 4.21 -5.77 -30.05
C GLU A 86 4.74 -7.15 -30.45
N LYS A 87 3.82 -8.01 -30.88
CA LYS A 87 4.13 -9.29 -31.49
C LYS A 87 5.13 -9.02 -32.60
N LYS A 88 6.37 -9.41 -32.36
CA LYS A 88 7.45 -9.44 -33.34
C LYS A 88 6.96 -10.29 -34.51
N VAL A 89 6.56 -9.64 -35.60
CA VAL A 89 6.27 -10.32 -36.86
C VAL A 89 7.61 -10.87 -37.37
N GLU A 90 7.74 -12.18 -37.38
CA GLU A 90 8.79 -12.86 -38.13
C GLU A 90 8.56 -12.58 -39.62
N GLU A 91 9.33 -11.67 -40.20
CA GLU A 91 9.54 -11.64 -41.65
C GLU A 91 10.65 -12.65 -41.99
N THR A 92 10.23 -13.77 -42.57
CA THR A 92 11.08 -14.67 -43.35
C THR A 92 11.26 -14.07 -44.75
N VAL A 93 12.49 -13.72 -45.10
CA VAL A 93 12.95 -13.57 -46.49
C VAL A 93 14.32 -14.22 -46.62
#